data_AF-A0A161MSS3-F1
#
_entry.id   AF-A0A161MSS3-F1
#
_cell.length_a   1.000
_cell.length_b   1.000
_cell.length_c   1.000
_cell.angle_alpha   90.00
_cell.angle_beta   90.00
_cell.angle_gamma   90.00
#
_symmetry.space_group_name_H-M   'P 1'
#
loop_
_entity.id
_entity.type
_entity.pdbx_description
1 polymer ?
#
loop_
_entity_poly.entity_id
_entity_poly.type
_entity_poly.pdbx_seq_one_letter_code
_entity_poly.pdbx_strand_id
1 'polypeptide(L)'
;CLDRGTLFEDPEFPAVDSSIFFSKSPPKPFEWKRPGEICDDPQLFVEGASRFDVQQGELGDCWLLAAVANLTLNQQLFRQIVPDDQSFQDKYAGIFHFRFWQYGRWVDVVIDDRLPTYYGKLVFLHSSEHNEFWSALLEKAYAKLHGSYEALKGGSTNEAMEDFTGGVCELYEL
;
A
#
# COMPACT_ATOMS: atom_id res chain seq x y z
N CYS A 1 -17.55 10.46 6.84
CA CYS A 1 -17.00 11.15 5.67
C CYS A 1 -18.08 11.42 4.63
N LEU A 2 -18.73 10.37 4.09
CA LEU A 2 -19.83 10.50 3.12
C LEU A 2 -20.94 11.46 3.57
N ASP A 3 -21.52 11.27 4.76
CA ASP A 3 -22.60 12.14 5.28
C ASP A 3 -22.20 13.62 5.41
N ARG A 4 -20.89 13.89 5.58
CA ARG A 4 -20.36 15.24 5.75
C ARG A 4 -19.80 15.83 4.45
N GLY A 5 -19.74 15.05 3.36
CA GLY A 5 -19.11 15.46 2.11
C GLY A 5 -17.61 15.75 2.24
N THR A 6 -16.92 15.12 3.19
CA THR A 6 -15.48 15.31 3.41
C THR A 6 -14.70 14.04 3.06
N LEU A 7 -13.43 14.20 2.71
CA LEU A 7 -12.51 13.07 2.54
C LEU A 7 -11.91 12.68 3.89
N PHE A 8 -11.65 11.38 4.06
CA PHE A 8 -11.03 10.84 5.26
C PHE A 8 -9.57 11.29 5.35
N GLU A 9 -9.17 11.63 6.57
CA GLU A 9 -7.80 11.90 6.93
C GLU A 9 -7.45 10.97 8.09
N ASP A 10 -6.42 10.16 7.91
CA ASP A 10 -6.01 9.18 8.89
C ASP A 10 -5.32 9.89 10.07
N PRO A 11 -5.91 9.87 11.28
CA PRO A 11 -5.30 10.51 12.44
C PRO A 11 -4.12 9.69 13.01
N GLU A 12 -4.06 8.39 12.72
CA GLU A 12 -3.02 7.49 13.24
C GLU A 12 -1.82 7.39 12.29
N PHE A 13 -2.02 7.69 11.00
CA PHE A 13 -0.96 7.73 10.00
C PHE A 13 -1.05 9.02 9.16
N PRO A 14 -0.71 10.18 9.77
CA PRO A 14 -0.90 11.48 9.15
C PRO A 14 -0.03 11.65 7.89
N ALA A 15 -0.49 12.47 6.95
CA ALA A 15 0.23 12.83 5.73
C ALA A 15 1.37 13.84 6.02
N VAL A 16 2.39 13.39 6.74
CA VAL A 16 3.55 14.19 7.18
C VAL A 16 4.85 13.41 6.97
N ASP A 17 5.98 14.14 6.96
CA ASP A 17 7.30 13.56 6.73
C ASP A 17 7.67 12.44 7.72
N SER A 18 7.20 12.51 8.97
CA SER A 18 7.47 11.49 9.99
C SER A 18 6.82 10.14 9.70
N SER A 19 5.73 10.12 8.92
CA SER A 19 5.11 8.88 8.44
C SER A 19 5.93 8.24 7.32
N ILE A 20 6.82 9.02 6.69
CA ILE A 20 7.76 8.52 5.68
C ILE A 20 9.08 8.12 6.35
N PHE A 21 9.74 9.05 7.04
CA PHE A 21 11.06 8.88 7.65
C PHE A 21 11.04 9.28 9.13
N PHE A 22 11.52 8.39 10.01
CA PHE A 22 11.71 8.68 11.43
C PHE A 22 13.17 9.00 11.78
N SER A 23 14.13 8.48 11.01
CA SER A 23 15.55 8.56 11.37
C SER A 23 16.25 9.81 10.80
N LYS A 24 15.79 10.30 9.65
CA LYS A 24 16.39 11.40 8.90
C LYS A 24 15.31 12.24 8.22
N SER A 25 15.63 13.49 7.92
CA SER A 25 14.78 14.30 7.06
C SER A 25 14.67 13.66 5.66
N PRO A 26 13.51 13.77 5.01
CA PRO A 26 13.33 13.36 3.62
C PRO A 26 14.45 13.88 2.71
N PRO A 27 14.98 13.06 1.79
CA PRO A 27 16.01 13.52 0.86
C PRO A 27 15.49 14.57 -0.15
N LYS A 28 14.17 14.71 -0.27
CA LYS A 28 13.48 15.64 -1.15
C LYS A 28 12.14 16.08 -0.51
N PRO A 29 11.58 17.23 -0.89
CA PRO A 29 10.28 17.67 -0.38
C PRO A 29 9.18 16.82 -1.00
N PHE A 30 8.57 15.93 -0.20
CA PHE A 30 7.43 15.12 -0.66
C PHE A 30 6.13 15.91 -0.55
N GLU A 31 5.26 15.72 -1.53
CA GLU A 31 3.90 16.23 -1.53
C GLU A 31 2.95 15.04 -1.36
N TRP A 32 2.07 15.11 -0.37
CA TRP A 32 1.04 14.10 -0.18
C TRP A 32 -0.17 14.43 -1.06
N LYS A 33 -0.46 13.58 -2.05
CA LYS A 33 -1.56 13.77 -2.99
C LYS A 33 -2.45 12.54 -3.05
N ARG A 34 -3.76 12.74 -3.20
CA ARG A 34 -4.69 11.66 -3.48
C ARG A 34 -4.61 11.27 -4.96
N PRO A 35 -4.99 10.04 -5.33
CA PRO A 35 -5.04 9.58 -6.71
C PRO A 35 -5.75 10.54 -7.68
N GLY A 36 -6.89 11.15 -7.26
CA GLY A 36 -7.60 12.13 -8.08
C GLY A 36 -6.89 13.49 -8.26
N GLU A 37 -5.81 13.74 -7.51
CA GLU A 37 -4.91 14.90 -7.69
C GLU A 37 -3.67 14.53 -8.54
N ILE A 38 -3.46 13.23 -8.79
CA ILE A 38 -2.32 12.67 -9.53
C ILE A 38 -2.71 12.38 -10.99
N CYS A 39 -3.90 11.84 -11.22
CA CYS A 39 -4.44 11.53 -12.55
C CYS A 39 -5.95 11.77 -12.64
N ASP A 40 -6.48 11.94 -13.86
CA ASP A 40 -7.88 12.29 -14.10
C ASP A 40 -8.88 11.15 -13.82
N ASP A 41 -8.48 9.89 -14.00
CA ASP A 41 -9.36 8.72 -13.84
C ASP A 41 -8.72 7.65 -12.93
N PRO A 42 -8.60 7.90 -11.62
CA PRO A 42 -7.98 6.95 -10.70
C PRO A 42 -8.84 5.70 -10.56
N GLN A 43 -8.19 4.54 -10.73
CA GLN A 43 -8.77 3.22 -10.61
C GLN A 43 -8.06 2.46 -9.49
N LEU A 44 -8.82 1.64 -8.76
CA LEU A 44 -8.19 0.76 -7.77
C LEU A 44 -7.46 -0.37 -8.51
N PHE A 45 -8.11 -0.94 -9.52
CA PHE A 45 -7.58 -2.00 -10.38
C PHE A 45 -7.81 -1.65 -11.85
N VAL A 46 -6.82 -1.91 -12.71
CA VAL A 46 -6.91 -1.80 -14.16
C VAL A 46 -6.70 -3.18 -14.76
N GLU A 47 -7.76 -3.76 -15.34
CA GLU A 47 -7.77 -5.16 -15.84
C GLU A 47 -7.49 -6.24 -14.77
N GLY A 48 -7.59 -5.87 -13.49
CA GLY A 48 -7.40 -6.75 -12.33
C GLY A 48 -5.96 -6.75 -11.81
N ALA A 49 -5.74 -7.32 -10.63
CA ALA A 49 -4.42 -7.29 -10.00
C ALA A 49 -3.42 -8.25 -10.71
N SER A 50 -2.26 -7.71 -11.06
CA SER A 50 -1.19 -8.36 -11.79
C SER A 50 0.17 -8.02 -11.18
N ARG A 51 1.15 -8.90 -11.41
CA ARG A 51 2.55 -8.65 -10.99
C ARG A 51 3.16 -7.42 -11.67
N PHE A 52 2.60 -6.95 -12.79
CA PHE A 52 3.08 -5.76 -13.49
C PHE A 52 2.74 -4.48 -12.73
N ASP A 53 1.77 -4.54 -11.83
CA ASP A 53 1.31 -3.43 -11.01
C ASP A 53 2.22 -3.18 -9.79
N VAL A 54 3.29 -3.97 -9.67
CA VAL A 54 4.24 -3.97 -8.57
C VAL A 54 5.60 -3.47 -9.06
N GLN A 55 5.72 -2.16 -9.28
CA GLN A 55 6.98 -1.50 -9.67
C GLN A 55 7.65 -0.86 -8.46
N GLN A 56 8.92 -1.23 -8.24
CA GLN A 56 9.70 -0.68 -7.13
C GLN A 56 9.96 0.82 -7.32
N GLY A 57 9.61 1.59 -6.29
CA GLY A 57 9.98 2.99 -6.17
C GLY A 57 11.34 3.18 -5.53
N GLU A 58 11.50 4.30 -4.81
CA GLU A 58 12.77 4.68 -4.18
C GLU A 58 13.00 4.06 -2.79
N LEU A 59 12.10 3.18 -2.34
CA LEU A 59 12.20 2.49 -1.06
C LEU A 59 12.96 1.16 -1.19
N GLY A 60 13.72 0.82 -0.15
CA GLY A 60 14.52 -0.41 -0.08
C GLY A 60 13.74 -1.60 0.44
N ASP A 61 12.54 -1.83 -0.08
CA ASP A 61 11.54 -2.78 0.38
C ASP A 61 11.21 -3.86 -0.66
N CYS A 62 12.16 -4.15 -1.56
CA CYS A 62 12.00 -5.17 -2.61
C CYS A 62 11.51 -6.54 -2.10
N TRP A 63 11.80 -6.87 -0.84
CA TRP A 63 11.33 -8.06 -0.15
C TRP A 63 9.79 -8.13 -0.06
N LEU A 64 9.13 -6.99 0.19
CA LEU A 64 7.68 -6.82 0.24
C LEU A 64 7.10 -6.98 -1.16
N LEU A 65 7.67 -6.28 -2.15
CA LEU A 65 7.20 -6.32 -3.53
C LEU A 65 7.28 -7.73 -4.12
N ALA A 66 8.33 -8.50 -3.80
CA ALA A 66 8.42 -9.88 -4.19
C ALA A 66 7.26 -10.73 -3.63
N ALA A 67 6.87 -10.51 -2.37
CA ALA A 67 5.73 -11.19 -1.77
C ALA A 67 4.39 -10.74 -2.39
N VAL A 68 4.20 -9.43 -2.60
CA VAL A 68 3.00 -8.87 -3.24
C VAL A 68 2.84 -9.37 -4.66
N ALA A 69 3.91 -9.42 -5.45
CA ALA A 69 3.87 -9.95 -6.81
C ALA A 69 3.44 -11.43 -6.83
N ASN A 70 3.93 -12.25 -5.90
CA ASN A 70 3.52 -13.65 -5.77
C ASN A 70 2.05 -13.79 -5.33
N LEU A 71 1.58 -12.89 -4.46
CA LEU A 71 0.20 -12.88 -4.00
C LEU A 71 -0.79 -12.71 -5.16
N THR A 72 -0.46 -11.90 -6.18
CA THR A 72 -1.34 -11.72 -7.37
C THR A 72 -1.61 -13.03 -8.13
N LEU A 73 -0.76 -14.05 -7.97
CA LEU A 73 -0.94 -15.36 -8.60
C LEU A 73 -2.03 -16.21 -7.93
N ASN A 74 -2.42 -15.87 -6.69
CA ASN A 74 -3.50 -16.53 -5.97
C ASN A 74 -4.62 -15.54 -5.64
N GLN A 75 -5.61 -15.48 -6.52
CA GLN A 75 -6.75 -14.56 -6.39
C GLN A 75 -7.55 -14.72 -5.08
N GLN A 76 -7.60 -15.92 -4.50
CA GLN A 76 -8.34 -16.13 -3.25
C GLN A 76 -7.63 -15.48 -2.07
N LEU A 77 -6.30 -15.67 -1.97
CA LEU A 77 -5.48 -15.02 -0.95
C LEU A 77 -5.42 -13.51 -1.19
N PHE A 78 -5.32 -13.09 -2.46
CA PHE A 78 -5.32 -11.67 -2.81
C PHE A 78 -6.55 -10.95 -2.28
N ARG A 79 -7.76 -11.49 -2.53
CA ARG A 79 -9.02 -10.88 -2.04
C ARG A 79 -9.17 -10.92 -0.53
N GLN A 80 -8.45 -11.80 0.15
CA GLN A 80 -8.42 -11.81 1.61
C GLN A 80 -7.69 -10.60 2.17
N ILE A 81 -6.65 -10.12 1.48
CA ILE A 81 -5.79 -8.99 1.88
C ILE A 81 -6.30 -7.68 1.30
N VAL A 82 -6.78 -7.70 0.05
CA VAL A 82 -7.32 -6.54 -0.67
C VAL A 82 -8.79 -6.80 -0.97
N PRO A 83 -9.70 -6.36 -0.07
CA PRO A 83 -11.14 -6.48 -0.27
C PRO A 83 -11.61 -5.79 -1.56
N ASP A 84 -12.57 -6.42 -2.24
CA ASP A 84 -13.14 -6.00 -3.53
C ASP A 84 -14.33 -5.03 -3.39
N ASP A 85 -14.65 -4.59 -2.17
CA ASP A 85 -15.72 -3.64 -1.83
C ASP A 85 -15.25 -2.17 -1.83
N GLN A 86 -14.13 -1.88 -2.48
CA GLN A 86 -13.47 -0.57 -2.49
C GLN A 86 -13.32 -0.01 -3.90
N SER A 87 -13.56 1.29 -4.08
CA SER A 87 -13.46 1.96 -5.37
C SER A 87 -13.24 3.47 -5.22
N PHE A 88 -12.70 4.10 -6.26
CA PHE A 88 -12.64 5.56 -6.39
C PHE A 88 -13.95 6.18 -6.92
N GLN A 89 -14.90 5.36 -7.38
CA GLN A 89 -16.14 5.84 -8.00
C GLN A 89 -17.34 5.73 -7.06
N ASP A 90 -17.68 4.50 -6.65
CA ASP A 90 -18.84 4.27 -5.77
C ASP A 90 -18.50 4.55 -4.32
N LYS A 91 -19.29 5.40 -3.65
CA LYS A 91 -19.15 5.76 -2.23
C LYS A 91 -17.72 6.17 -1.82
N TYR A 92 -16.98 6.77 -2.74
CA TYR A 92 -15.63 7.23 -2.47
C TYR A 92 -15.62 8.30 -1.38
N ALA A 93 -14.75 8.12 -0.40
CA ALA A 93 -14.53 9.06 0.70
C ALA A 93 -13.05 9.20 1.08
N GLY A 94 -12.13 8.85 0.18
CA GLY A 94 -10.68 8.91 0.41
C GLY A 94 -10.19 7.99 1.52
N ILE A 95 -10.85 6.84 1.70
CA ILE A 95 -10.60 5.84 2.74
C ILE A 95 -10.54 4.46 2.10
N PHE A 96 -9.54 3.67 2.46
CA PHE A 96 -9.33 2.30 2.02
C PHE A 96 -8.90 1.44 3.21
N HIS A 97 -9.00 0.13 3.08
CA HIS A 97 -8.54 -0.81 4.09
C HIS A 97 -7.97 -2.09 3.48
N PHE A 98 -7.05 -2.69 4.22
CA PHE A 98 -6.33 -3.90 3.85
C PHE A 98 -6.23 -4.82 5.06
N ARG A 99 -6.11 -6.12 4.83
CA ARG A 99 -6.04 -7.11 5.91
C ARG A 99 -4.70 -7.80 5.93
N PHE A 100 -4.05 -7.79 7.08
CA PHE A 100 -2.78 -8.48 7.29
C PHE A 100 -2.93 -9.47 8.44
N TRP A 101 -2.25 -10.60 8.33
CA TRP A 101 -2.12 -11.55 9.42
C TRP A 101 -1.07 -11.04 10.40
N GLN A 102 -1.44 -10.89 11.67
CA GLN A 102 -0.54 -10.44 12.73
C GLN A 102 -0.79 -11.25 13.98
N TYR A 103 0.27 -11.91 14.48
CA TYR A 103 0.25 -12.66 15.74
C TYR A 103 -0.94 -13.63 15.88
N GLY A 104 -1.28 -14.35 14.81
CA GLY A 104 -2.34 -15.36 14.83
C GLY A 104 -3.75 -14.86 14.54
N ARG A 105 -3.92 -13.61 14.10
CA ARG A 105 -5.23 -13.05 13.73
C ARG A 105 -5.14 -12.11 12.53
N TRP A 106 -6.24 -11.99 11.80
CA TRP A 106 -6.40 -10.96 10.77
C TRP A 106 -6.65 -9.61 11.41
N VAL A 107 -5.86 -8.62 11.02
CA VAL A 107 -5.95 -7.22 11.43
C VAL A 107 -6.35 -6.39 10.22
N ASP A 108 -7.41 -5.61 10.36
CA ASP A 108 -7.91 -4.69 9.35
C ASP A 108 -7.22 -3.32 9.54
N VAL A 109 -6.44 -2.90 8.55
CA VAL A 109 -5.68 -1.66 8.55
C VAL A 109 -6.34 -0.67 7.60
N VAL A 110 -6.93 0.36 8.19
CA VAL A 110 -7.58 1.45 7.47
C VAL A 110 -6.57 2.56 7.21
N ILE A 111 -6.58 3.12 6.00
CA ILE A 111 -5.76 4.26 5.59
C ILE A 111 -6.60 5.28 4.83
N ASP A 112 -6.14 6.54 4.80
CA ASP A 112 -6.53 7.45 3.73
C ASP A 112 -5.73 7.18 2.44
N ASP A 113 -6.14 7.74 1.32
CA ASP A 113 -5.49 7.55 0.02
C ASP A 113 -4.46 8.63 -0.34
N ARG A 114 -4.02 9.47 0.59
CA ARG A 114 -2.92 10.41 0.30
C ARG A 114 -1.62 9.61 0.15
N LEU A 115 -0.94 9.75 -0.98
CA LEU A 115 0.30 9.04 -1.27
C LEU A 115 1.48 10.03 -1.41
N PRO A 116 2.70 9.65 -0.97
CA PRO A 116 3.89 10.46 -1.17
C PRO A 116 4.24 10.61 -2.65
N THR A 117 4.31 11.86 -3.11
CA THR A 117 4.66 12.21 -4.50
C THR A 117 5.83 13.19 -4.57
N TYR A 118 6.48 13.23 -5.72
CA TYR A 118 7.48 14.24 -6.07
C TYR A 118 7.24 14.68 -7.51
N TYR A 119 7.02 15.98 -7.74
CA TYR A 119 6.55 16.52 -9.01
C TYR A 119 5.30 15.81 -9.57
N GLY A 120 4.35 15.48 -8.70
CA GLY A 120 3.10 14.81 -9.09
C GLY A 120 3.23 13.35 -9.49
N LYS A 121 4.39 12.71 -9.24
CA LYS A 121 4.60 11.28 -9.48
C LYS A 121 4.76 10.53 -8.17
N LEU A 122 4.21 9.32 -8.08
CA LEU A 122 4.43 8.43 -6.94
C LEU A 122 5.92 8.14 -6.78
N VAL A 123 6.40 8.17 -5.53
CA VAL A 123 7.82 7.94 -5.20
C VAL A 123 8.10 6.49 -4.84
N PHE A 124 7.12 5.82 -4.23
CA PHE A 124 7.25 4.45 -3.72
C PHE A 124 6.57 3.45 -4.67
N LEU A 125 6.05 2.33 -4.15
CA LEU A 125 5.40 1.31 -4.97
C LEU A 125 4.30 1.92 -5.85
N HIS A 126 4.30 1.57 -7.13
CA HIS A 126 3.29 2.01 -8.09
C HIS A 126 3.09 0.96 -9.19
N SER A 127 1.99 1.06 -9.93
CA SER A 127 1.74 0.25 -11.12
C SER A 127 2.46 0.81 -12.34
N SER A 128 2.68 -0.04 -13.35
CA SER A 128 3.03 0.44 -14.69
C SER A 128 1.89 1.25 -15.32
N GLU A 129 0.65 0.98 -14.93
CA GLU A 129 -0.51 1.77 -15.31
C GLU A 129 -0.62 3.01 -14.41
N HIS A 130 -0.50 4.19 -15.00
CA HIS A 130 -0.43 5.46 -14.27
C HIS A 130 -1.68 5.79 -13.43
N ASN A 131 -2.80 5.16 -13.74
CA ASN A 131 -4.08 5.38 -13.08
C ASN A 131 -4.50 4.21 -12.16
N GLU A 132 -3.61 3.27 -11.87
CA GLU A 132 -3.86 2.15 -10.97
C GLU A 132 -3.13 2.31 -9.62
N PHE A 133 -3.85 2.16 -8.50
CA PHE A 133 -3.35 2.56 -7.18
C PHE A 133 -3.40 1.48 -6.09
N TRP A 134 -3.93 0.27 -6.34
CA TRP A 134 -4.04 -0.75 -5.28
C TRP A 134 -2.69 -1.09 -4.63
N SER A 135 -1.62 -1.20 -5.42
CA SER A 135 -0.30 -1.61 -4.93
C SER A 135 0.32 -0.51 -4.06
N ALA A 136 0.24 0.75 -4.50
CA ALA A 136 0.68 1.91 -3.74
C ALA A 136 -0.06 2.05 -2.40
N LEU A 137 -1.37 1.80 -2.40
CA LEU A 137 -2.20 1.84 -1.19
C LEU A 137 -1.91 0.65 -0.26
N LEU A 138 -1.65 -0.53 -0.79
CA LEU A 138 -1.26 -1.70 -0.01
C LEU A 138 0.07 -1.47 0.70
N GLU A 139 1.08 -0.96 0.00
CA GLU A 139 2.37 -0.58 0.61
C GLU A 139 2.17 0.46 1.71
N LYS A 140 1.31 1.46 1.50
CA LYS A 140 0.98 2.44 2.54
C LYS A 140 0.35 1.80 3.79
N ALA A 141 -0.60 0.90 3.61
CA ALA A 141 -1.24 0.20 4.73
C ALA A 141 -0.23 -0.65 5.50
N TYR A 142 0.68 -1.30 4.78
CA TYR A 142 1.76 -2.07 5.39
C TYR A 142 2.78 -1.18 6.11
N ALA A 143 3.13 -0.01 5.54
CA ALA A 143 3.93 1.01 6.21
C ALA A 143 3.27 1.53 7.49
N LYS A 144 1.95 1.75 7.48
CA LYS A 144 1.19 2.11 8.69
C LYS A 144 1.28 1.02 9.75
N LEU A 145 1.15 -0.24 9.37
CA LEU A 145 1.24 -1.38 10.28
C LEU A 145 2.61 -1.44 10.99
N HIS A 146 3.67 -1.09 10.27
CA HIS A 146 5.05 -1.05 10.78
C HIS A 146 5.48 0.33 11.33
N GLY A 147 4.61 1.33 11.26
CA GLY A 147 4.77 2.67 11.85
C GLY A 147 5.32 3.76 10.92
N SER A 148 6.01 3.42 9.83
CA SER A 148 6.43 4.36 8.78
C SER A 148 6.85 3.64 7.49
N TYR A 149 6.99 4.37 6.39
CA TYR A 149 7.59 3.82 5.17
C TYR A 149 9.05 3.39 5.40
N GLU A 150 9.82 4.16 6.17
CA GLU A 150 11.20 3.80 6.50
C GLU A 150 11.32 2.48 7.26
N ALA A 151 10.30 2.09 8.04
CA ALA A 151 10.27 0.80 8.74
C ALA A 151 10.25 -0.39 7.77
N LEU A 152 9.82 -0.20 6.51
CA LEU A 152 9.83 -1.25 5.49
C LEU A 152 11.23 -1.46 4.86
N LYS A 153 12.23 -0.65 5.21
CA LYS A 153 13.58 -0.83 4.66
C LYS A 153 14.27 -2.05 5.28
N GLY A 154 14.67 -3.00 4.44
CA GLY A 154 15.53 -4.12 4.84
C GLY A 154 14.82 -5.24 5.62
N GLY A 155 13.57 -5.55 5.28
CA GLY A 155 12.85 -6.71 5.82
C GLY A 155 13.11 -8.01 5.04
N SER A 156 12.31 -9.04 5.35
CA SER A 156 12.45 -10.39 4.80
C SER A 156 11.19 -10.81 4.02
N THR A 157 11.35 -11.38 2.83
CA THR A 157 10.22 -11.86 2.02
C THR A 157 9.37 -12.90 2.77
N ASN A 158 9.98 -13.70 3.64
CA ASN A 158 9.27 -14.68 4.46
C ASN A 158 8.27 -13.99 5.41
N GLU A 159 8.66 -12.88 6.02
CA GLU A 159 7.80 -12.11 6.92
C GLU A 159 6.58 -11.58 6.16
N ALA A 160 6.78 -10.96 4.99
CA ALA A 160 5.65 -10.51 4.16
C ALA A 160 4.75 -11.68 3.72
N MET A 161 5.33 -12.84 3.37
CA MET A 161 4.54 -14.01 2.99
C MET A 161 3.71 -14.57 4.15
N GLU A 162 4.25 -14.58 5.37
CA GLU A 162 3.49 -14.95 6.58
C GLU A 162 2.37 -13.95 6.86
N ASP A 163 2.66 -12.66 6.77
CA ASP A 163 1.68 -11.58 6.99
C ASP A 163 0.57 -11.57 5.92
N PHE A 164 0.85 -12.02 4.70
CA PHE A 164 -0.14 -12.11 3.63
C PHE A 164 -0.95 -13.42 3.68
N THR A 165 -0.39 -14.51 4.17
CA THR A 165 -1.05 -15.82 4.04
C THR A 165 -1.56 -16.39 5.36
N GLY A 166 -1.01 -15.96 6.50
CA GLY A 166 -1.15 -16.64 7.78
C GLY A 166 -0.53 -18.04 7.82
N GLY A 167 0.28 -18.38 6.82
CA GLY A 167 1.01 -19.64 6.72
C GLY A 167 2.31 -19.64 7.53
N VAL A 168 3.11 -20.69 7.31
CA VAL A 168 4.46 -20.84 7.88
C VAL A 168 5.44 -20.93 6.73
N CYS A 169 6.49 -20.09 6.75
CA CYS A 169 7.52 -20.14 5.73
C CYS A 169 8.62 -21.16 6.07
N GLU A 170 9.03 -21.94 5.08
CA GLU A 170 10.18 -22.84 5.16
C GLU A 170 11.27 -22.37 4.18
N LEU A 171 12.51 -22.33 4.63
CA LEU A 171 13.65 -21.92 3.81
C LEU A 171 14.57 -23.12 3.56
N TYR A 172 14.89 -23.37 2.29
CA TYR A 172 15.76 -24.45 1.86
C TYR A 172 17.04 -23.84 1.27
N GLU A 173 18.19 -24.18 1.84
CA GLU A 173 19.49 -23.91 1.21
C GLU A 173 19.69 -24.92 0.08
N LEU A 174 19.82 -24.41 -1.15
CA LEU A 174 19.92 -25.21 -2.38
C LEU A 174 21.36 -25.68 -2.66
#